data_AF-A0A7S2UQ86-F1
#
_entry.id   AF-A0A7S2UQ86-F1
#
_cell.length_a   1.000
_cell.length_b   1.000
_cell.length_c   1.000
_cell.angle_alpha   90.00
_cell.angle_beta   90.00
_cell.angle_gamma   90.00
#
_symmetry.space_group_name_H-M   'P 1'
#
loop_
_entity.id
_entity.type
_entity.pdbx_description
1 polymer ?
#
loop_
_entity_poly.entity_id
_entity_poly.type
_entity_poly.pdbx_seq_one_letter_code
_entity_poly.pdbx_strand_id
1 'polypeptide(L)'
;RAKAAFTRAHEMDPENVEAMVGCAILELKSLDASSPSFRQQTEKAIKLISMANLVHHSNAMVQNHLANHYFWKWTSVPAGTISVTKDSNIATSTKPMSLDPSERIRIGHEFETHVADDDEPDSTDGNTTFQMKDTWKGPSESGLKLWKKDYDRVVALAKGAYNSTTVQEIQAESLFMLARVFHVKDDMENACKFYDR
;
A
#
# COMPACT_ATOMS: atom_id res chain seq x y z
N ARG A 1 18.23 6.10 24.49
CA ARG A 1 19.58 5.51 24.28
C ARG A 1 19.76 5.03 22.83
N ALA A 2 18.87 4.19 22.29
CA ALA A 2 18.96 3.72 20.90
C ALA A 2 19.01 4.85 19.84
N LYS A 3 18.15 5.87 19.94
CA LYS A 3 18.15 7.00 19.00
C LYS A 3 19.51 7.71 18.92
N ALA A 4 20.13 8.01 20.06
CA ALA A 4 21.43 8.67 20.10
C ALA A 4 22.55 7.81 19.48
N ALA A 5 22.50 6.48 19.66
CA ALA A 5 23.46 5.57 19.05
C ALA A 5 23.33 5.55 17.52
N PHE A 6 22.11 5.43 16.98
CA PHE A 6 21.89 5.45 15.53
C PHE A 6 22.22 6.82 14.91
N THR A 7 21.87 7.92 15.57
CA THR A 7 22.26 9.25 15.10
C THR A 7 23.79 9.38 15.04
N ARG A 8 24.50 8.92 16.08
CA ARG A 8 25.97 8.97 16.08
C ARG A 8 26.57 8.08 14.99
N ALA A 9 26.03 6.89 14.77
CA ALA A 9 26.48 6.00 13.70
C ALA A 9 26.27 6.63 12.32
N HIS A 10 25.13 7.29 12.10
CA HIS A 10 24.82 7.97 10.85
C HIS A 10 25.71 9.21 10.61
N GLU A 11 26.07 9.95 11.67
CA GLU A 11 27.04 11.06 11.57
C GLU A 11 28.44 10.58 11.16
N MET A 12 28.83 9.39 11.60
CA MET A 12 30.12 8.80 11.26
C MET A 12 30.12 8.17 9.87
N ASP A 13 29.00 7.58 9.47
CA ASP A 13 28.79 6.95 8.18
C ASP A 13 27.39 7.29 7.64
N PRO A 14 27.28 8.29 6.75
CA PRO A 14 26.02 8.70 6.16
C PRO A 14 25.34 7.62 5.30
N GLU A 15 26.09 6.62 4.82
CA GLU A 15 25.56 5.53 3.99
C GLU A 15 25.15 4.30 4.81
N ASN A 16 25.27 4.38 6.15
CA ASN A 16 24.87 3.30 7.04
C ASN A 16 23.34 3.10 7.04
N VAL A 17 22.88 2.13 6.25
CA VAL A 17 21.47 1.77 6.07
C VAL A 17 20.78 1.43 7.40
N GLU A 18 21.42 0.66 8.27
CA GLU A 18 20.87 0.26 9.57
C GLU A 18 20.64 1.47 10.48
N ALA A 19 21.55 2.45 10.45
CA ALA A 19 21.42 3.68 11.21
C ALA A 19 20.30 4.58 10.64
N MET A 20 20.20 4.69 9.31
CA MET A 20 19.12 5.46 8.64
C MET A 20 17.75 4.88 8.99
N VAL A 21 17.60 3.57 8.82
CA VAL A 21 16.35 2.84 9.08
C VAL A 21 16.01 2.87 10.57
N GLY A 22 16.98 2.60 11.45
CA GLY A 22 16.82 2.68 12.90
C GLY A 22 16.36 4.06 13.36
N CYS A 23 16.94 5.14 12.82
CA CYS A 23 16.47 6.51 13.09
C CYS A 23 15.03 6.71 12.63
N ALA A 24 14.69 6.29 11.40
CA ALA A 24 13.36 6.47 10.83
C ALA A 24 12.28 5.72 11.63
N ILE A 25 12.53 4.46 12.02
CA ILE A 25 11.59 3.65 12.81
C ILE A 25 11.35 4.29 14.18
N LEU A 26 12.41 4.75 14.85
CA LEU A 26 12.28 5.41 16.15
C LEU A 26 11.51 6.73 16.04
N GLU A 27 11.68 7.48 14.95
CA GLU A 27 10.88 8.66 14.65
C GLU A 27 9.41 8.25 14.48
N LEU A 28 9.10 7.28 13.62
CA LEU A 28 7.75 6.75 13.37
C LEU A 28 7.04 6.28 14.65
N LYS A 29 7.73 5.52 15.51
CA LYS A 29 7.17 5.01 16.78
C LYS A 29 6.91 6.12 17.80
N SER A 30 7.60 7.26 17.68
CA SER A 30 7.43 8.40 18.58
C SER A 30 6.35 9.38 18.13
N LEU A 31 5.75 9.17 16.94
CA LEU A 31 4.73 10.06 16.41
C LEU A 31 3.40 9.85 17.10
N ASP A 32 2.73 10.96 17.43
CA ASP A 32 1.33 10.94 17.85
C ASP A 32 0.42 11.04 16.62
N ALA A 33 -0.42 10.02 16.43
CA ALA A 33 -1.40 9.96 15.33
C ALA A 33 -2.41 11.12 15.36
N SER A 34 -2.63 11.72 16.52
CA SER A 34 -3.56 12.85 16.71
C SER A 34 -2.94 14.19 16.33
N SER A 35 -1.61 14.24 16.16
CA SER A 35 -0.90 15.48 15.84
C SER A 35 -1.16 15.93 14.40
N PRO A 36 -1.42 17.23 14.16
CA PRO A 36 -1.59 17.75 12.80
C PRO A 36 -0.32 17.59 11.94
N SER A 37 0.85 17.46 12.59
CA SER A 37 2.15 17.24 11.93
C SER A 37 2.45 15.76 11.62
N PHE A 38 1.57 14.83 12.02
CA PHE A 38 1.77 13.39 11.87
C PHE A 38 2.10 12.98 10.43
N ARG A 39 1.34 13.49 9.46
CA ARG A 39 1.54 13.18 8.04
C ARG A 39 2.93 13.63 7.55
N GLN A 40 3.31 14.86 7.85
CA GLN A 40 4.59 15.42 7.44
C GLN A 40 5.78 14.66 8.05
N GLN A 41 5.67 14.31 9.34
CA GLN A 41 6.71 13.55 10.05
C GLN A 41 6.81 12.11 9.54
N THR A 42 5.67 11.48 9.25
CA THR A 42 5.62 10.17 8.61
C THR A 42 6.29 10.21 7.24
N GLU A 43 5.97 11.20 6.39
CA GLU A 43 6.60 11.35 5.08
C GLU A 43 8.12 11.54 5.17
N LYS A 44 8.60 12.30 6.15
CA LYS A 44 10.03 12.49 6.38
C LYS A 44 10.72 11.18 6.75
N ALA A 45 10.14 10.38 7.65
CA ALA A 45 10.70 9.09 8.01
C ALA A 45 10.68 8.10 6.83
N ILE A 46 9.61 8.09 6.03
CA ILE A 46 9.53 7.26 4.82
C ILE A 46 10.55 7.70 3.77
N LYS A 47 10.82 9.01 3.62
CA LYS A 47 11.91 9.50 2.76
C LYS A 47 13.27 8.96 3.20
N LEU A 48 13.54 8.93 4.51
CA LEU A 48 14.79 8.38 5.03
C LEU A 48 14.92 6.88 4.74
N ILE A 49 13.84 6.10 4.91
CA ILE A 49 13.80 4.67 4.53
C ILE A 49 13.97 4.49 3.02
N SER A 50 13.36 5.36 2.21
CA SER A 50 13.49 5.32 0.75
C SER A 50 14.92 5.62 0.30
N MET A 51 15.60 6.56 0.95
CA MET A 51 17.02 6.84 0.71
C MET A 51 17.88 5.63 1.08
N ALA A 52 17.60 4.97 2.22
CA ALA A 52 18.30 3.76 2.62
C ALA A 52 18.14 2.62 1.58
N ASN A 53 16.97 2.54 0.93
CA ASN A 53 16.73 1.60 -0.17
C ASN A 53 17.54 1.89 -1.43
N LEU A 54 17.89 3.16 -1.69
CA LEU A 54 18.74 3.53 -2.82
C LEU A 54 20.20 3.11 -2.59
N VAL A 55 20.66 3.13 -1.33
CA VAL A 55 22.00 2.68 -0.97
C VAL A 55 22.08 1.14 -1.03
N HIS A 56 21.11 0.45 -0.43
CA HIS A 56 21.11 -1.02 -0.39
C HIS A 56 19.71 -1.60 -0.59
N HIS A 57 19.36 -1.83 -1.86
CA HIS A 57 18.03 -2.26 -2.29
C HIS A 57 17.64 -3.67 -1.81
N SER A 58 18.58 -4.47 -1.29
CA SER A 58 18.36 -5.83 -0.79
C SER A 58 18.16 -5.90 0.73
N ASN A 59 18.24 -4.78 1.45
CA ASN A 59 18.07 -4.80 2.91
C ASN A 59 16.63 -5.18 3.28
N ALA A 60 16.47 -6.29 3.99
CA ALA A 60 15.17 -6.86 4.33
C ALA A 60 14.31 -5.93 5.21
N MET A 61 14.92 -5.22 6.16
CA MET A 61 14.21 -4.30 7.06
C MET A 61 13.65 -3.10 6.31
N VAL A 62 14.46 -2.52 5.40
CA VAL A 62 14.01 -1.46 4.50
C VAL A 62 12.82 -1.92 3.66
N GLN A 63 12.94 -3.09 3.02
CA GLN A 63 11.92 -3.63 2.15
C GLN A 63 10.61 -3.93 2.88
N ASN A 64 10.66 -4.52 4.08
CA ASN A 64 9.47 -4.75 4.91
C ASN A 64 8.78 -3.44 5.32
N HIS A 65 9.53 -2.42 5.74
CA HIS A 65 8.93 -1.13 6.10
C HIS A 65 8.35 -0.40 4.90
N LEU A 66 8.98 -0.47 3.74
CA LEU A 66 8.40 0.04 2.50
C LEU A 66 7.15 -0.74 2.10
N ALA A 67 7.14 -2.07 2.24
CA ALA A 67 5.97 -2.90 1.99
C ALA A 67 4.78 -2.48 2.86
N ASN A 68 5.01 -2.29 4.18
CA ASN A 68 3.98 -1.80 5.09
C ASN A 68 3.49 -0.39 4.72
N HIS A 69 4.39 0.51 4.30
CA HIS A 69 4.00 1.84 3.83
C HIS A 69 3.10 1.77 2.58
N TYR A 70 3.50 0.98 1.57
CA TYR A 70 2.75 0.83 0.32
C TYR A 70 1.43 0.10 0.51
N PHE A 71 1.32 -0.79 1.50
CA PHE A 71 0.05 -1.43 1.84
C PHE A 71 -1.05 -0.41 2.19
N TRP A 72 -0.69 0.64 2.94
CA TRP A 72 -1.63 1.69 3.33
C TRP A 72 -1.74 2.81 2.32
N LYS A 73 -0.71 3.04 1.51
CA LYS A 73 -0.71 4.11 0.51
C LYS A 73 -1.76 3.86 -0.59
N TRP A 74 -2.51 4.91 -0.89
CA TRP A 74 -3.40 4.95 -2.05
C TRP A 74 -2.65 5.52 -3.25
N THR A 75 -2.78 4.84 -4.40
CA THR A 75 -2.21 5.29 -5.67
C THR A 75 -3.33 5.78 -6.57
N SER A 76 -3.23 7.03 -7.03
CA SER A 76 -4.21 7.59 -7.95
C SER A 76 -4.11 6.87 -9.28
N VAL A 77 -5.24 6.46 -9.84
CA VAL A 77 -5.26 5.90 -11.19
C VAL A 77 -5.16 7.07 -12.18
N PRO A 78 -4.07 7.19 -12.96
CA PRO A 78 -3.81 8.38 -13.77
C PRO A 78 -4.75 8.55 -14.97
N ALA A 79 -5.62 7.56 -15.23
CA ALA A 79 -6.28 7.39 -16.50
C ALA A 79 -7.79 7.66 -16.51
N GLY A 80 -8.46 8.12 -15.45
CA GLY A 80 -9.91 8.30 -15.57
C GLY A 80 -10.55 9.11 -14.48
N THR A 81 -11.60 9.84 -14.86
CA THR A 81 -12.63 10.28 -13.93
C THR A 81 -13.73 9.23 -13.89
N ILE A 82 -14.24 8.98 -12.70
CA ILE A 82 -15.33 8.04 -12.47
C ILE A 82 -16.63 8.82 -12.38
N SER A 83 -17.67 8.24 -12.97
CA SER A 83 -19.05 8.64 -12.78
C SER A 83 -19.81 7.53 -12.09
N VAL A 84 -20.53 7.89 -11.03
CA VAL A 84 -21.32 6.98 -10.19
C VAL A 84 -22.76 7.47 -10.15
N THR A 85 -23.69 6.52 -10.17
CA THR A 85 -25.12 6.81 -10.06
C THR A 85 -25.59 6.50 -8.65
N LYS A 86 -26.48 7.32 -8.08
CA LYS A 86 -27.11 7.09 -6.78
C LYS A 86 -27.75 5.70 -6.72
N ASP A 87 -27.50 4.99 -5.63
CA ASP A 87 -28.01 3.64 -5.34
C ASP A 87 -27.63 2.59 -6.39
N SER A 88 -26.58 2.86 -7.18
CA SER A 88 -26.01 1.90 -8.13
C SER A 88 -24.73 1.28 -7.59
N ASN A 89 -24.46 0.06 -8.00
CA ASN A 89 -23.19 -0.63 -7.81
C ASN A 89 -22.33 -0.59 -9.08
N ILE A 90 -22.73 0.12 -10.13
CA ILE A 90 -21.97 0.24 -11.37
C ILE A 90 -21.30 1.62 -11.42
N ALA A 91 -20.01 1.63 -11.73
CA ALA A 91 -19.22 2.82 -11.96
C ALA A 91 -18.71 2.85 -13.40
N THR A 92 -18.71 4.05 -14.00
CA THR A 92 -18.25 4.25 -15.38
C THR A 92 -17.00 5.13 -15.39
N SER A 93 -15.93 4.63 -15.98
CA SER A 93 -14.70 5.36 -16.25
C SER A 93 -14.73 5.97 -17.64
N THR A 94 -14.25 7.21 -17.73
CA THR A 94 -14.11 7.95 -19.00
C THR A 94 -12.97 7.48 -19.90
N LYS A 95 -12.06 6.63 -19.40
CA LYS A 95 -11.05 5.99 -20.24
C LYS A 95 -10.88 4.52 -19.87
N PRO A 96 -10.29 3.72 -20.80
CA PRO A 96 -9.96 2.33 -20.55
C PRO A 96 -9.04 2.18 -19.34
N MET A 97 -9.39 1.25 -18.45
CA MET A 97 -8.59 0.97 -17.28
C MET A 97 -8.59 -0.53 -16.97
N SER A 98 -7.47 -1.03 -16.48
CA SER A 98 -7.33 -2.41 -16.01
C SER A 98 -7.51 -2.43 -14.49
N LEU A 99 -8.59 -3.06 -14.05
CA LEU A 99 -8.84 -3.38 -12.65
C LEU A 99 -8.95 -4.90 -12.55
N ASP A 100 -8.32 -5.46 -11.53
CA ASP A 100 -8.44 -6.89 -11.26
C ASP A 100 -9.68 -7.16 -10.40
N PRO A 101 -10.33 -8.32 -10.57
CA PRO A 101 -11.36 -8.80 -9.63
C PRO A 101 -10.88 -8.73 -8.18
N SER A 102 -11.78 -8.37 -7.27
CA SER A 102 -11.48 -8.21 -5.84
C SER A 102 -10.42 -7.15 -5.50
N GLU A 103 -10.01 -6.29 -6.46
CA GLU A 103 -9.09 -5.19 -6.19
C GLU A 103 -9.75 -4.14 -5.30
N ARG A 104 -9.05 -3.72 -4.23
CA ARG A 104 -9.53 -2.68 -3.32
C ARG A 104 -9.35 -1.29 -3.94
N ILE A 105 -10.45 -0.56 -4.07
CA ILE A 105 -10.50 0.75 -4.69
C ILE A 105 -11.12 1.79 -3.75
N ARG A 106 -10.81 3.06 -4.00
CA ARG A 106 -11.43 4.21 -3.35
C ARG A 106 -11.84 5.24 -4.39
N ILE A 107 -13.12 5.59 -4.37
CA ILE A 107 -13.72 6.59 -5.25
C ILE A 107 -13.90 7.90 -4.47
N GLY A 108 -13.42 9.00 -5.05
CA GLY A 108 -13.46 10.30 -4.39
C GLY A 108 -12.57 10.35 -3.14
N HIS A 109 -13.16 10.75 -2.02
CA HIS A 109 -12.44 10.97 -0.77
C HIS A 109 -12.66 9.88 0.29
N GLU A 110 -13.83 9.26 0.33
CA GLU A 110 -14.25 8.44 1.48
C GLU A 110 -14.85 7.07 1.11
N PHE A 111 -15.31 6.89 -0.13
CA PHE A 111 -15.95 5.64 -0.52
C PHE A 111 -14.91 4.59 -0.90
N GLU A 112 -14.70 3.61 -0.03
CA GLU A 112 -13.85 2.44 -0.26
C GLU A 112 -14.71 1.22 -0.55
N THR A 113 -14.36 0.46 -1.58
CA THR A 113 -15.05 -0.78 -1.97
C THR A 113 -14.08 -1.73 -2.69
N HIS A 114 -14.59 -2.88 -3.15
CA HIS A 114 -13.86 -3.84 -3.98
C HIS A 114 -14.53 -3.97 -5.36
N VAL A 115 -13.73 -4.28 -6.37
CA VAL A 115 -14.22 -4.66 -7.70
C VAL A 115 -14.90 -6.04 -7.60
N ALA A 116 -16.05 -6.21 -8.24
CA ALA A 116 -16.80 -7.47 -8.17
C ALA A 116 -16.15 -8.57 -9.02
N ASP A 117 -16.32 -9.84 -8.63
CA ASP A 117 -15.66 -10.98 -9.29
C ASP A 117 -16.27 -11.36 -10.65
N ASP A 118 -17.53 -10.96 -10.90
CA ASP A 118 -18.27 -11.25 -12.15
C ASP A 118 -18.12 -10.16 -13.23
N ASP A 119 -17.14 -9.26 -13.09
CA ASP A 119 -16.87 -8.23 -14.10
C ASP A 119 -16.18 -8.84 -15.33
N GLU A 120 -16.97 -9.29 -16.31
CA GLU A 120 -16.55 -9.23 -17.71
C GLU A 120 -16.62 -7.75 -18.12
N PRO A 121 -15.48 -7.06 -18.34
CA PRO A 121 -15.50 -5.64 -18.65
C PRO A 121 -16.14 -5.42 -20.03
N ASP A 122 -17.44 -5.12 -20.06
CA ASP A 122 -18.11 -4.71 -21.28
C ASP A 122 -17.60 -3.33 -21.68
N SER A 123 -16.68 -3.33 -22.65
CA SER A 123 -16.06 -2.13 -23.21
C SER A 123 -16.90 -1.64 -24.38
N THR A 124 -18.14 -1.27 -24.11
CA THR A 124 -18.97 -0.61 -25.12
C THR A 124 -18.62 0.88 -25.16
N ASP A 125 -18.28 1.40 -26.36
CA ASP A 125 -18.00 2.83 -26.61
C ASP A 125 -16.80 3.48 -25.88
N GLY A 126 -15.70 2.75 -25.67
CA GLY A 126 -14.42 3.34 -25.21
C GLY A 126 -14.39 3.81 -23.75
N ASN A 127 -15.52 3.72 -23.05
CA ASN A 127 -15.61 3.81 -21.59
C ASN A 127 -15.48 2.41 -20.99
N THR A 128 -14.86 2.32 -19.80
CA THR A 128 -14.83 1.06 -19.04
C THR A 128 -15.87 1.15 -17.93
N THR A 129 -16.79 0.19 -17.90
CA THR A 129 -17.67 -0.01 -16.75
C THR A 129 -17.10 -1.11 -15.87
N PHE A 130 -17.29 -0.96 -14.56
CA PHE A 130 -16.97 -2.01 -13.60
C PHE A 130 -18.02 -1.99 -12.48
N GLN A 131 -18.25 -3.16 -11.89
CA GLN A 131 -19.16 -3.36 -10.79
C GLN A 131 -18.40 -3.31 -9.46
N MET A 132 -19.02 -2.65 -8.50
CA MET A 132 -18.55 -2.50 -7.14
C MET A 132 -19.28 -3.51 -6.26
N LYS A 133 -18.58 -4.05 -5.26
CA LYS A 133 -19.18 -4.92 -4.24
C LYS A 133 -20.18 -4.17 -3.38
N ASP A 134 -19.93 -2.88 -3.11
CA ASP A 134 -20.81 -2.03 -2.33
C ASP A 134 -21.57 -1.03 -3.20
N THR A 135 -22.81 -0.73 -2.81
CA THR A 135 -23.66 0.24 -3.51
C THR A 135 -23.28 1.68 -3.12
N TRP A 136 -23.17 2.56 -4.11
CA TRP A 136 -22.97 3.99 -3.89
C TRP A 136 -24.23 4.63 -3.27
N LYS A 137 -24.12 5.09 -2.02
CA LYS A 137 -25.22 5.75 -1.28
C LYS A 137 -25.26 7.28 -1.43
N GLY A 138 -24.24 7.86 -2.03
CA GLY A 138 -24.15 9.31 -2.26
C GLY A 138 -25.05 9.79 -3.42
N PRO A 139 -25.07 11.10 -3.67
CA PRO A 139 -25.68 11.64 -4.88
C PRO A 139 -24.95 11.15 -6.14
N SER A 140 -25.63 11.14 -7.28
CA SER A 140 -24.97 10.85 -8.56
C SER A 140 -23.92 11.93 -8.83
N GLU A 141 -22.66 11.51 -9.01
CA GLU A 141 -21.53 12.41 -9.21
C GLU A 141 -20.67 11.91 -10.36
N SER A 142 -20.11 12.86 -11.11
CA SER A 142 -19.15 12.62 -12.17
C SER A 142 -17.88 13.41 -11.91
N GLY A 143 -16.77 12.99 -12.53
CA GLY A 143 -15.48 13.68 -12.31
C GLY A 143 -14.71 13.19 -11.08
N LEU A 144 -15.15 12.09 -10.45
CA LEU A 144 -14.50 11.57 -9.24
C LEU A 144 -13.15 10.95 -9.55
N LYS A 145 -12.18 11.16 -8.64
CA LYS A 145 -10.87 10.51 -8.74
C LYS A 145 -10.95 9.08 -8.22
N LEU A 146 -10.32 8.15 -8.94
CA LEU A 146 -10.14 6.79 -8.47
C LEU A 146 -8.75 6.60 -7.88
N TRP A 147 -8.71 5.87 -6.78
CA TRP A 147 -7.49 5.42 -6.13
C TRP A 147 -7.53 3.90 -5.98
N LYS A 148 -6.40 3.26 -6.18
CA LYS A 148 -6.24 1.82 -5.96
C LYS A 148 -5.03 1.51 -5.10
N LYS A 149 -4.96 0.28 -4.62
CA LYS A 149 -3.83 -0.24 -3.83
C LYS A 149 -2.81 -0.89 -4.76
N ASP A 150 -1.53 -0.66 -4.51
CA ASP A 150 -0.45 -1.31 -5.25
C ASP A 150 0.07 -2.52 -4.46
N TYR A 151 -0.79 -3.54 -4.35
CA TYR A 151 -0.47 -4.73 -3.55
C TYR A 151 0.62 -5.60 -4.17
N ASP A 152 0.79 -5.54 -5.49
CA ASP A 152 1.84 -6.32 -6.17
C ASP A 152 3.22 -5.79 -5.79
N ARG A 153 3.36 -4.46 -5.65
CA ARG A 153 4.57 -3.85 -5.08
C ARG A 153 4.82 -4.30 -3.64
N VAL A 154 3.78 -4.39 -2.81
CA VAL A 154 3.90 -4.89 -1.43
C VAL A 154 4.41 -6.33 -1.42
N VAL A 155 3.83 -7.19 -2.27
CA VAL A 155 4.24 -8.61 -2.40
C VAL A 155 5.69 -8.72 -2.89
N ALA A 156 6.09 -7.93 -3.88
CA ALA A 156 7.46 -7.95 -4.41
C ALA A 156 8.48 -7.55 -3.34
N LEU A 157 8.20 -6.48 -2.58
CA LEU A 157 9.06 -6.04 -1.48
C LEU A 157 9.13 -7.07 -0.36
N ALA A 158 7.99 -7.62 0.08
CA ALA A 158 7.95 -8.60 1.17
C ALA A 158 8.66 -9.92 0.77
N LYS A 159 8.46 -10.41 -0.45
CA LYS A 159 9.21 -11.58 -0.96
C LYS A 159 10.71 -11.31 -1.06
N GLY A 160 11.08 -10.11 -1.53
CA GLY A 160 12.47 -9.66 -1.54
C GLY A 160 13.10 -9.74 -0.15
N ALA A 161 12.40 -9.21 0.86
CA ALA A 161 12.88 -9.13 2.22
C ALA A 161 13.03 -10.52 2.86
N TYR A 162 12.04 -11.39 2.64
CA TYR A 162 12.06 -12.77 3.14
C TYR A 162 13.28 -13.54 2.61
N ASN A 163 13.59 -13.39 1.33
CA ASN A 163 14.69 -14.10 0.67
C ASN A 163 16.06 -13.49 0.95
N SER A 164 16.14 -12.23 1.41
CA SER A 164 17.40 -11.53 1.66
C SER A 164 17.91 -11.64 3.09
N THR A 165 17.16 -12.29 3.99
CA THR A 165 17.55 -12.48 5.39
C THR A 165 17.25 -13.89 5.88
N THR A 166 18.01 -14.34 6.87
CA THR A 166 17.76 -15.58 7.63
C THR A 166 17.24 -15.31 9.04
N VAL A 167 17.09 -14.03 9.42
CA VAL A 167 16.59 -13.61 10.73
C VAL A 167 15.08 -13.87 10.79
N GLN A 168 14.66 -14.72 11.72
CA GLN A 168 13.28 -15.21 11.80
C GLN A 168 12.27 -14.08 12.04
N GLU A 169 12.61 -13.09 12.85
CA GLU A 169 11.73 -11.97 13.16
C GLU A 169 11.44 -11.10 11.93
N ILE A 170 12.46 -10.88 11.09
CA ILE A 170 12.32 -10.11 9.84
C ILE A 170 11.54 -10.93 8.81
N GLN A 171 11.81 -12.24 8.71
CA GLN A 171 11.05 -13.15 7.86
C GLN A 171 9.57 -13.22 8.27
N ALA A 172 9.28 -13.25 9.58
CA ALA A 172 7.91 -13.23 10.10
C ALA A 172 7.17 -11.95 9.71
N GLU A 173 7.82 -10.79 9.75
CA GLU A 173 7.22 -9.53 9.26
C GLU A 173 6.92 -9.61 7.75
N SER A 174 7.83 -10.20 6.95
CA SER A 174 7.59 -10.41 5.52
C SER A 174 6.40 -11.34 5.26
N LEU A 175 6.33 -12.48 5.96
CA LEU A 175 5.21 -13.43 5.86
C LEU A 175 3.89 -12.78 6.27
N PHE A 176 3.89 -12.02 7.36
CA PHE A 176 2.72 -11.27 7.82
C PHE A 176 2.23 -10.27 6.77
N MET A 177 3.13 -9.56 6.07
CA MET A 177 2.74 -8.66 4.98
C MET A 177 2.13 -9.42 3.79
N LEU A 178 2.71 -10.56 3.41
CA LEU A 178 2.16 -11.41 2.34
C LEU A 178 0.75 -11.91 2.70
N ALA A 179 0.60 -12.45 3.91
CA ALA A 179 -0.68 -12.95 4.41
C ALA A 179 -1.76 -11.86 4.40
N ARG A 180 -1.43 -10.63 4.84
CA ARG A 180 -2.35 -9.50 4.83
C ARG A 180 -2.79 -9.09 3.43
N VAL A 181 -1.90 -9.16 2.43
CA VAL A 181 -2.27 -8.87 1.05
C VAL A 181 -3.30 -9.88 0.56
N PHE A 182 -3.06 -11.18 0.74
CA PHE A 182 -4.01 -12.22 0.32
C PHE A 182 -5.33 -12.13 1.09
N HIS A 183 -5.28 -11.85 2.39
CA HIS A 183 -6.48 -11.64 3.21
C HIS A 183 -7.36 -10.51 2.66
N VAL A 184 -6.76 -9.37 2.30
CA VAL A 184 -7.54 -8.23 1.76
C VAL A 184 -8.03 -8.50 0.33
N LYS A 185 -7.37 -9.37 -0.43
CA LYS A 185 -7.83 -9.84 -1.74
C LYS A 185 -8.89 -10.96 -1.66
N ASP A 186 -9.41 -11.28 -0.47
CA ASP A 186 -10.37 -12.37 -0.21
C ASP A 186 -9.84 -13.78 -0.53
N ASP A 187 -8.53 -13.92 -0.74
CA ASP A 187 -7.86 -15.21 -0.97
C ASP A 187 -7.39 -15.81 0.36
N MET A 188 -8.37 -16.29 1.13
CA MET A 188 -8.14 -16.82 2.48
C MET A 188 -7.27 -18.08 2.48
N GLU A 189 -7.34 -18.92 1.43
CA GLU A 189 -6.54 -20.14 1.34
C GLU A 189 -5.05 -19.81 1.31
N ASN A 190 -4.65 -18.85 0.46
CA ASN A 190 -3.25 -18.44 0.42
C ASN A 190 -2.86 -17.60 1.64
N ALA A 191 -3.76 -16.78 2.19
CA ALA A 191 -3.50 -16.03 3.41
C ALA A 191 -3.13 -16.94 4.59
N CYS A 192 -3.90 -18.02 4.83
CA CYS A 192 -3.62 -18.98 5.89
C CYS A 192 -2.24 -19.64 5.77
N LYS A 193 -1.84 -20.03 4.55
CA LYS A 193 -0.51 -20.62 4.30
C LYS A 193 0.65 -19.74 4.76
N PHE A 194 0.48 -18.42 4.72
CA PHE A 194 1.49 -17.47 5.18
C PHE A 194 1.34 -17.12 6.67
N TYR A 195 0.13 -17.14 7.24
CA TYR A 195 -0.07 -16.94 8.68
C TYR A 195 0.41 -18.11 9.53
N ASP A 196 0.34 -19.33 9.01
CA ASP A 196 0.71 -20.55 9.73
C ASP A 196 2.23 -20.83 9.74
N ARG A 197 3.02 -20.00 9.05
CA ARG A 197 4.48 -20.11 8.94
C ARG A 197 5.19 -19.15 9.88
#